data_AF-A0A4V1Q3X4-F1
#
_entry.id   AF-A0A4V1Q3X4-F1
#
_cell.length_a   1.000
_cell.length_b   1.000
_cell.length_c   1.000
_cell.angle_alpha   90.00
_cell.angle_beta   90.00
_cell.angle_gamma   90.00
#
_symmetry.space_group_name_H-M   'P 1'
#
loop_
_entity.id
_entity.type
_entity.pdbx_description
1 polymer ?
#
loop_
_entity_poly.entity_id
_entity_poly.type
_entity_poly.pdbx_seq_one_letter_code
_entity_poly.pdbx_strand_id
1 'polypeptide(L)'
;MVGSANGGAQGSRAGSKSGGTAAPRKQVKSMPAAYSGKHPNYDPKNPSTAARFFDGVALAAEMAGLKSQDEEIVRNALSYLDPQTARKWGLLKGGYEPFDFDTWRKAVMQILPKSSRYDLGSMACLEELCRNAKKRPIGRDKKAAYYKFALGFRAEADPLLESGIIANRDLVVKFLGGLKTSF
;
A
#
# COMPACT_ATOMS: atom_id res chain seq x y z
N MET A 1 77.51 22.59 32.47
CA MET A 1 77.64 22.40 31.00
C MET A 1 76.32 22.88 30.40
N VAL A 2 76.19 24.17 30.09
CA VAL A 2 76.58 24.86 28.84
C VAL A 2 75.86 24.24 27.62
N GLY A 3 74.97 25.03 27.02
CA GLY A 3 74.18 24.66 25.84
C GLY A 3 74.91 24.79 24.51
N SER A 4 74.18 24.52 23.43
CA SER A 4 74.44 25.06 22.09
C SER A 4 73.18 24.93 21.22
N ALA A 5 72.95 25.98 20.44
CA ALA A 5 71.90 26.14 19.45
C ALA A 5 72.47 26.05 18.03
N ASN A 6 71.57 26.19 17.04
CA ASN A 6 71.71 26.29 15.58
C ASN A 6 71.85 24.97 14.81
N GLY A 7 71.15 24.74 13.70
CA GLY A 7 70.20 25.57 12.94
C GLY A 7 69.78 24.83 11.65
N GLY A 8 68.79 25.34 10.92
CA GLY A 8 68.49 24.91 9.55
C GLY A 8 67.00 24.86 9.20
N ALA A 9 66.54 25.88 8.47
CA ALA A 9 65.18 26.06 7.99
C ALA A 9 64.88 25.27 6.70
N GLN A 10 63.63 24.81 6.54
CA GLN A 10 62.84 24.65 5.30
C GLN A 10 61.51 23.98 5.74
N GLY A 11 60.32 24.57 5.66
CA GLY A 11 59.76 25.36 4.58
C GLY A 11 58.83 24.46 3.77
N SER A 12 57.53 24.41 4.11
CA SER A 12 56.39 24.43 3.16
C SER A 12 55.09 23.96 3.83
N ARG A 13 54.29 24.95 4.26
CA ARG A 13 52.84 24.86 4.29
C ARG A 13 52.35 24.72 2.84
N ALA A 14 51.86 23.55 2.46
CA ALA A 14 51.04 23.40 1.25
C ALA A 14 49.59 23.16 1.69
N GLY A 15 48.86 24.25 1.90
CA GLY A 15 47.41 24.22 1.94
C GLY A 15 46.89 24.04 0.52
N SER A 16 46.52 22.81 0.16
CA SER A 16 45.78 22.56 -1.07
C SER A 16 44.29 22.85 -0.84
N LYS A 17 43.90 24.11 -1.09
CA LYS A 17 42.52 24.43 -1.47
C LYS A 17 42.28 23.88 -2.88
N SER A 18 41.86 22.63 -2.99
CA SER A 18 41.22 22.18 -4.22
C SER A 18 39.74 22.58 -4.15
N GLY A 19 39.44 23.71 -4.79
CA GLY A 19 38.09 24.07 -5.20
C GLY A 19 37.63 23.07 -6.26
N GLY A 20 37.27 21.87 -5.83
CA GLY A 20 36.53 20.94 -6.66
C GLY A 20 35.08 21.42 -6.70
N THR A 21 34.65 21.91 -7.86
CA THR A 21 33.25 22.08 -8.19
C THR A 21 32.62 20.69 -8.16
N ALA A 22 32.24 20.22 -6.97
CA ALA A 22 31.50 18.99 -6.82
C ALA A 22 30.15 19.23 -7.49
N ALA A 23 29.99 18.64 -8.69
CA ALA A 23 28.70 18.51 -9.34
C ALA A 23 27.66 18.12 -8.27
N PRO A 24 26.45 18.70 -8.29
CA PRO A 24 25.44 18.36 -7.31
C PRO A 24 25.31 16.84 -7.30
N ARG A 25 25.61 16.21 -6.15
CA ARG A 25 25.43 14.77 -5.97
C ARG A 25 24.01 14.49 -6.43
N LYS A 26 23.84 13.81 -7.56
CA LYS A 26 22.54 13.29 -7.98
C LYS A 26 22.05 12.52 -6.76
N GLN A 27 21.03 13.04 -6.07
CA GLN A 27 20.35 12.29 -5.04
C GLN A 27 19.80 11.07 -5.77
N VAL A 28 20.47 9.94 -5.63
CA VAL A 28 19.91 8.65 -6.01
C VAL A 28 18.73 8.47 -5.07
N LYS A 29 17.53 8.78 -5.55
CA LYS A 29 16.32 8.57 -4.79
C LYS A 29 16.13 7.05 -4.80
N SER A 30 16.52 6.38 -3.73
CA SER A 30 16.24 4.95 -3.55
C SER A 30 14.82 4.80 -3.00
N MET A 31 14.24 3.62 -3.16
CA MET A 31 13.02 3.30 -2.43
C MET A 31 13.28 3.33 -0.90
N PRO A 32 12.25 3.55 -0.07
CA PRO A 32 12.40 3.57 1.39
C PRO A 32 13.00 2.26 1.92
N ALA A 33 13.93 2.33 2.87
CA ALA A 33 14.39 1.12 3.55
C ALA A 33 13.28 0.54 4.44
N ALA A 34 13.25 -0.78 4.64
CA ALA A 34 12.25 -1.45 5.47
C ALA A 34 12.21 -0.93 6.93
N TYR A 35 13.35 -0.53 7.49
CA TYR A 35 13.42 0.04 8.84
C TYR A 35 13.07 1.53 8.92
N SER A 36 12.78 2.20 7.81
CA SER A 36 12.57 3.66 7.76
C SER A 36 11.22 4.10 8.33
N GLY A 37 10.28 3.18 8.55
CA GLY A 37 8.89 3.49 8.91
C GLY A 37 8.09 4.23 7.83
N LYS A 38 8.69 4.50 6.66
CA LYS A 38 8.06 5.16 5.51
C LYS A 38 7.80 4.22 4.34
N HIS A 39 7.99 2.91 4.54
CA HIS A 39 7.76 1.91 3.51
C HIS A 39 6.26 1.57 3.39
N PRO A 40 5.81 1.11 2.21
CA PRO A 40 4.49 0.50 2.06
C PRO A 40 4.33 -0.69 3.02
N ASN A 41 3.16 -0.80 3.65
CA ASN A 41 2.86 -1.88 4.58
C ASN A 41 1.71 -2.76 4.05
N TYR A 42 1.77 -4.05 4.38
CA TYR A 42 0.75 -5.04 4.07
C TYR A 42 0.33 -5.73 5.36
N ASP A 43 -0.98 -5.89 5.57
CA ASP A 43 -1.52 -6.66 6.69
C ASP A 43 -1.94 -8.06 6.20
N PRO A 44 -1.22 -9.14 6.57
CA PRO A 44 -1.59 -10.50 6.21
C PRO A 44 -2.95 -10.94 6.74
N LYS A 45 -3.44 -10.31 7.83
CA LYS A 45 -4.78 -10.57 8.39
C LYS A 45 -5.87 -9.86 7.62
N ASN A 46 -5.53 -8.84 6.83
CA ASN A 46 -6.45 -8.14 5.96
C ASN A 46 -5.94 -8.13 4.51
N PRO A 47 -6.18 -9.23 3.76
CA PRO A 47 -5.76 -9.37 2.37
C PRO A 47 -6.21 -8.24 1.43
N SER A 48 -7.27 -7.49 1.77
CA SER A 48 -7.72 -6.32 0.98
C SER A 48 -6.70 -5.19 0.92
N THR A 49 -5.77 -5.15 1.88
CA THR A 49 -4.67 -4.16 1.92
C THR A 49 -3.60 -4.40 0.85
N ALA A 50 -3.60 -5.56 0.19
CA ALA A 50 -2.61 -5.90 -0.84
C ALA A 50 -2.60 -4.91 -2.01
N ALA A 51 -3.77 -4.46 -2.48
CA ALA A 51 -3.86 -3.49 -3.56
C ALA A 51 -3.14 -2.18 -3.18
N ARG A 52 -3.44 -1.64 -1.99
CA ARG A 52 -2.81 -0.44 -1.46
C ARG A 52 -1.31 -0.61 -1.23
N PHE A 53 -0.87 -1.79 -0.80
CA PHE A 53 0.55 -2.11 -0.69
C PHE A 53 1.25 -1.99 -2.05
N PHE A 54 0.70 -2.63 -3.09
CA PHE A 54 1.28 -2.56 -4.45
C PHE A 54 1.24 -1.14 -5.03
N ASP A 55 0.18 -0.38 -4.80
CA ASP A 55 0.12 1.02 -5.24
C ASP A 55 1.19 1.87 -4.52
N GLY A 56 1.43 1.61 -3.23
CA GLY A 56 2.51 2.26 -2.47
C GLY A 56 3.91 1.89 -2.98
N VAL A 57 4.12 0.62 -3.36
CA VAL A 57 5.38 0.16 -3.97
C VAL A 57 5.61 0.82 -5.33
N ALA A 58 4.57 0.89 -6.17
CA ALA A 58 4.63 1.53 -7.48
C ALA A 58 4.99 3.03 -7.35
N LEU A 59 4.35 3.74 -6.42
CA LEU A 59 4.65 5.15 -6.14
C LEU A 59 6.08 5.34 -5.63
N ALA A 60 6.54 4.46 -4.74
CA ALA A 60 7.91 4.51 -4.23
C ALA A 60 8.95 4.26 -5.34
N ALA A 61 8.68 3.33 -6.26
CA ALA A 61 9.51 3.07 -7.42
C ALA A 61 9.52 4.27 -8.39
N GLU A 62 8.37 4.87 -8.65
CA GLU A 62 8.26 6.08 -9.49
C GLU A 62 9.05 7.25 -8.90
N MET A 63 8.91 7.50 -7.59
CA MET A 63 9.69 8.54 -6.89
C MET A 63 11.21 8.26 -6.91
N ALA A 64 11.59 6.99 -6.98
CA ALA A 64 12.97 6.54 -7.12
C ALA A 64 13.49 6.58 -8.57
N GLY A 65 12.62 6.78 -9.56
CA GLY A 65 12.97 6.75 -10.97
C GLY A 65 13.22 5.35 -11.53
N LEU A 66 12.67 4.31 -10.88
CA LEU A 66 12.76 2.92 -11.30
C LEU A 66 11.65 2.58 -12.32
N LYS A 67 11.93 1.61 -13.19
CA LYS A 67 11.00 1.03 -14.17
C LYS A 67 10.50 -0.33 -13.70
N SER A 68 9.33 -0.77 -14.15
CA SER A 68 8.69 -2.02 -13.71
C SER A 68 9.57 -3.29 -13.83
N GLN A 69 10.54 -3.30 -14.75
CA GLN A 69 11.49 -4.40 -14.95
C GLN A 69 12.70 -4.36 -14.02
N ASP A 70 12.88 -3.27 -13.26
CA ASP A 70 13.98 -3.14 -12.33
C ASP A 70 13.76 -4.08 -11.13
N GLU A 71 14.67 -5.03 -10.99
CA GLU A 71 14.63 -6.09 -9.97
C GLU A 71 14.55 -5.53 -8.54
N GLU A 72 15.09 -4.33 -8.36
CA GLU A 72 15.10 -3.59 -7.09
C GLU A 72 13.68 -3.35 -6.55
N ILE A 73 12.68 -3.17 -7.43
CA ILE A 73 11.29 -2.94 -6.99
C ILE A 73 10.76 -4.15 -6.24
N VAL A 74 10.91 -5.35 -6.82
CA VAL A 74 10.39 -6.59 -6.23
C VAL A 74 11.21 -6.98 -5.01
N ARG A 75 12.54 -6.82 -5.02
CA ARG A 75 13.38 -7.07 -3.83
C ARG A 75 13.00 -6.17 -2.66
N ASN A 76 12.83 -4.87 -2.89
CA ASN A 76 12.43 -3.94 -1.85
C ASN A 76 11.02 -4.26 -1.35
N ALA A 77 10.08 -4.53 -2.25
CA ALA A 77 8.73 -4.93 -1.86
C ALA A 77 8.71 -6.18 -0.98
N LEU A 78 9.46 -7.22 -1.34
CA LEU A 78 9.60 -8.43 -0.53
C LEU A 78 10.23 -8.14 0.85
N SER A 79 11.15 -7.17 0.93
CA SER A 79 11.76 -6.76 2.20
C SER A 79 10.81 -6.02 3.15
N TYR A 80 9.70 -5.48 2.64
CA TYR A 80 8.69 -4.80 3.44
C TYR A 80 7.68 -5.75 4.09
N LEU A 81 7.64 -6.99 3.63
CA LEU A 81 6.70 -8.01 4.09
C LEU A 81 7.27 -8.76 5.28
N ASP A 82 6.39 -9.37 6.07
CA ASP A 82 6.83 -10.34 7.07
C ASP A 82 7.50 -11.56 6.39
N PRO A 83 8.40 -12.28 7.08
CA PRO A 83 9.18 -13.36 6.48
C PRO A 83 8.33 -14.48 5.85
N GLN A 84 7.16 -14.78 6.42
CA GLN A 84 6.28 -15.84 5.90
C GLN A 84 5.61 -15.40 4.60
N THR A 85 5.10 -14.17 4.56
CA THR A 85 4.48 -13.61 3.34
C THR A 85 5.52 -13.39 2.25
N ALA A 86 6.69 -12.83 2.58
CA ALA A 86 7.79 -12.63 1.64
C ALA A 86 8.21 -13.94 0.96
N ARG A 87 8.39 -15.01 1.75
CA ARG A 87 8.74 -16.33 1.21
C ARG A 87 7.66 -16.86 0.26
N LYS A 88 6.38 -16.78 0.65
CA LYS A 88 5.27 -17.28 -0.18
C LYS A 88 5.13 -16.50 -1.48
N TRP A 89 5.18 -15.17 -1.41
CA TRP A 89 4.98 -14.31 -2.58
C TRP A 89 6.20 -14.28 -3.49
N GLY A 90 7.41 -14.44 -2.95
CA GLY A 90 8.63 -14.52 -3.74
C GLY A 90 8.65 -15.75 -4.66
N LEU A 91 8.02 -16.86 -4.27
CA LEU A 91 7.92 -18.07 -5.12
C LEU A 91 6.96 -17.92 -6.31
N LEU A 92 6.21 -16.82 -6.38
CA LEU A 92 5.30 -16.57 -7.50
C LEU A 92 6.06 -16.02 -8.71
N LYS A 93 5.46 -16.19 -9.90
CA LYS A 93 6.01 -15.65 -11.15
C LYS A 93 6.26 -14.15 -11.01
N GLY A 94 7.45 -13.69 -11.38
CA GLY A 94 7.87 -12.29 -11.24
C GLY A 94 8.47 -11.96 -9.87
N GLY A 95 8.37 -12.86 -8.88
CA GLY A 95 8.81 -12.67 -7.49
C GLY A 95 10.31 -12.89 -7.33
N TYR A 96 10.75 -14.12 -7.46
CA TYR A 96 12.15 -14.47 -7.66
C TYR A 96 12.35 -14.86 -9.13
N GLU A 97 13.41 -14.30 -9.73
CA GLU A 97 13.96 -14.59 -11.06
C GLU A 97 13.04 -15.35 -12.06
N PRO A 98 12.50 -14.69 -13.11
CA PRO A 98 12.76 -13.31 -13.48
C PRO A 98 11.98 -12.33 -12.58
N PHE A 99 12.64 -11.24 -12.17
CA PHE A 99 11.96 -10.15 -11.47
C PHE A 99 11.15 -9.32 -12.47
N ASP A 100 9.86 -9.16 -12.20
CA ASP A 100 8.97 -8.31 -12.98
C ASP A 100 7.83 -7.88 -12.06
N PHE A 101 7.80 -6.59 -11.71
CA PHE A 101 6.85 -6.08 -10.74
C PHE A 101 5.39 -6.24 -11.17
N ASP A 102 5.08 -6.02 -12.45
CA ASP A 102 3.71 -6.10 -12.95
C ASP A 102 3.23 -7.54 -13.04
N THR A 103 4.11 -8.44 -13.49
CA THR A 103 3.84 -9.88 -13.50
C THR A 103 3.66 -10.42 -12.08
N TRP A 104 4.53 -10.00 -11.16
CA TRP A 104 4.48 -10.39 -9.75
C TRP A 104 3.22 -9.91 -9.05
N ARG A 105 2.88 -8.61 -9.19
CA ARG A 105 1.63 -8.03 -8.69
C ARG A 105 0.42 -8.84 -9.15
N LYS A 106 0.35 -9.18 -10.45
CA LYS A 106 -0.75 -9.99 -11.00
C LYS A 106 -0.81 -11.39 -10.37
N ALA A 107 0.32 -12.07 -10.25
CA ALA A 107 0.40 -13.40 -9.67
C ALA A 107 -0.03 -13.40 -8.19
N VAL A 108 0.44 -12.45 -7.40
CA VAL A 108 0.04 -12.29 -6.00
C VAL A 108 -1.47 -12.04 -5.90
N MET A 109 -1.99 -11.08 -6.68
CA MET A 109 -3.42 -10.74 -6.66
C MET A 109 -4.33 -11.89 -7.13
N GLN A 110 -3.82 -12.93 -7.79
CA GLN A 110 -4.58 -14.12 -8.18
C GLN A 110 -4.69 -15.17 -7.07
N ILE A 111 -3.67 -15.29 -6.21
CA ILE A 111 -3.66 -16.29 -5.12
C ILE A 111 -4.32 -15.80 -3.85
N LEU A 112 -4.48 -14.49 -3.71
CA LEU A 112 -5.19 -13.94 -2.56
C LEU A 112 -6.66 -14.38 -2.61
N PRO A 113 -7.25 -14.76 -1.46
CA PRO A 113 -8.65 -15.16 -1.40
C PRO A 113 -9.51 -14.16 -2.16
N LYS A 114 -10.48 -14.60 -2.98
CA LYS A 114 -11.31 -13.65 -3.75
C LYS A 114 -12.07 -12.66 -2.86
N SER A 115 -12.26 -12.95 -1.57
CA SER A 115 -12.75 -12.00 -0.56
C SER A 115 -11.80 -10.81 -0.30
N SER A 116 -10.53 -10.90 -0.71
CA SER A 116 -9.55 -9.81 -0.64
C SER A 116 -9.68 -8.79 -1.76
N ARG A 117 -10.35 -9.15 -2.87
CA ARG A 117 -10.69 -8.19 -3.91
C ARG A 117 -12.04 -7.62 -3.52
N TYR A 118 -12.01 -6.66 -2.60
CA TYR A 118 -13.20 -6.02 -2.06
C TYR A 118 -14.06 -6.97 -1.21
N ASP A 119 -14.07 -6.78 0.11
CA ASP A 119 -15.20 -7.19 0.96
C ASP A 119 -16.43 -6.29 0.66
N LEU A 120 -16.67 -5.95 -0.61
CA LEU A 120 -17.76 -5.12 -1.09
C LEU A 120 -18.34 -5.83 -2.31
N GLY A 121 -19.61 -6.20 -2.24
CA GLY A 121 -20.26 -7.04 -3.25
C GLY A 121 -20.65 -8.42 -2.76
N SER A 122 -20.64 -8.66 -1.44
CA SER A 122 -21.00 -9.97 -0.88
C SER A 122 -22.46 -9.95 -0.43
N MET A 123 -23.24 -10.93 -0.90
CA MET A 123 -24.61 -11.12 -0.40
C MET A 123 -24.64 -11.32 1.12
N ALA A 124 -23.63 -11.99 1.70
CA ALA A 124 -23.56 -12.18 3.15
C ALA A 124 -23.31 -10.87 3.91
N CYS A 125 -22.40 -10.03 3.40
CA CYS A 125 -22.09 -8.71 3.99
C CYS A 125 -23.28 -7.76 3.84
N LEU A 126 -23.91 -7.74 2.66
CA LEU A 126 -25.14 -6.99 2.41
C LEU A 126 -26.24 -7.39 3.40
N GLU A 127 -26.44 -8.70 3.60
CA GLU A 127 -27.45 -9.21 4.53
C GLU A 127 -27.14 -8.90 5.99
N GLU A 128 -25.88 -8.98 6.39
CA GLU A 128 -25.44 -8.60 7.73
C GLU A 128 -25.67 -7.10 7.99
N LEU A 129 -25.32 -6.25 7.01
CA LEU A 129 -25.51 -4.81 7.06
C LEU A 129 -27.00 -4.46 7.20
N CYS A 130 -27.86 -5.12 6.40
CA CYS A 130 -29.31 -4.99 6.51
C CYS A 130 -29.85 -5.49 7.85
N ARG A 131 -29.35 -6.62 8.36
CA ARG A 131 -29.77 -7.20 9.63
C ARG A 131 -29.43 -6.29 10.80
N ASN A 132 -28.25 -5.67 10.77
CA ASN A 132 -27.82 -4.72 11.78
C ASN A 132 -28.64 -3.42 11.73
N ALA A 133 -28.97 -2.93 10.54
CA ALA A 133 -29.86 -1.78 10.37
C ALA A 133 -31.28 -2.08 10.86
N LYS A 134 -31.83 -3.28 10.60
CA LYS A 134 -33.13 -3.71 11.13
C LYS A 134 -33.18 -3.75 12.65
N LYS A 135 -32.09 -4.18 13.31
CA LYS A 135 -31.99 -4.20 14.78
C LYS A 135 -32.03 -2.81 15.40
N ARG A 136 -31.51 -1.80 14.69
CA ARG A 136 -31.48 -0.40 15.12
C ARG A 136 -31.87 0.50 13.96
N PRO A 137 -33.18 0.59 13.64
CA PRO A 137 -33.64 1.33 12.48
C PRO A 137 -33.19 2.79 12.51
N ILE A 138 -32.67 3.26 11.38
CA ILE A 138 -32.10 4.59 11.27
C ILE A 138 -33.24 5.59 11.12
N GLY A 139 -33.28 6.60 12.00
CA GLY A 139 -34.24 7.70 11.93
C GLY A 139 -33.69 8.89 11.15
N ARG A 140 -34.59 9.76 10.70
CA ARG A 140 -34.28 10.99 9.94
C ARG A 140 -33.37 11.96 10.72
N ASP A 141 -33.43 11.90 12.04
CA ASP A 141 -32.59 12.65 12.99
C ASP A 141 -31.12 12.22 12.96
N LYS A 142 -30.82 11.01 12.48
CA LYS A 142 -29.48 10.42 12.51
C LYS A 142 -28.77 10.49 11.16
N LYS A 143 -28.58 11.70 10.63
CA LYS A 143 -27.94 11.95 9.32
C LYS A 143 -26.60 11.21 9.15
N ALA A 144 -25.71 11.27 10.14
CA ALA A 144 -24.41 10.60 10.07
C ALA A 144 -24.54 9.06 9.99
N ALA A 145 -25.48 8.48 10.73
CA ALA A 145 -25.74 7.04 10.67
C ALA A 145 -26.36 6.63 9.33
N TYR A 146 -27.26 7.46 8.78
CA TYR A 146 -27.82 7.26 7.45
C TYR A 146 -26.75 7.28 6.37
N TYR A 147 -25.87 8.29 6.34
CA TYR A 147 -24.80 8.36 5.34
C TYR A 147 -23.84 7.18 5.45
N LYS A 148 -23.45 6.79 6.67
CA LYS A 148 -22.58 5.62 6.88
C LYS A 148 -23.24 4.33 6.38
N PHE A 149 -24.53 4.15 6.67
CA PHE A 149 -25.30 3.01 6.17
C PHE A 149 -25.44 3.03 4.65
N ALA A 150 -25.79 4.18 4.06
CA ALA A 150 -25.97 4.33 2.61
C ALA A 150 -24.69 4.06 1.84
N LEU A 151 -23.56 4.58 2.32
CA LEU A 151 -22.25 4.31 1.73
C LEU A 151 -21.88 2.82 1.82
N GLY A 152 -22.04 2.20 3.00
CA GLY A 152 -21.75 0.78 3.17
C GLY A 152 -22.68 -0.11 2.34
N PHE A 153 -23.98 0.19 2.32
CA PHE A 153 -24.96 -0.56 1.53
C PHE A 153 -24.64 -0.46 0.04
N ARG A 154 -24.35 0.75 -0.46
CA ARG A 154 -24.02 0.96 -1.88
C ARG A 154 -22.75 0.21 -2.28
N ALA A 155 -21.74 0.25 -1.42
CA ALA A 155 -20.50 -0.46 -1.63
C ALA A 155 -20.74 -1.97 -1.79
N GLU A 156 -21.66 -2.56 -1.01
CA GLU A 156 -22.06 -3.97 -1.19
C GLU A 156 -23.02 -4.21 -2.37
N ALA A 157 -23.91 -3.27 -2.65
CA ALA A 157 -25.00 -3.45 -3.61
C ALA A 157 -24.58 -3.24 -5.06
N ASP A 158 -23.73 -2.24 -5.34
CA ASP A 158 -23.34 -1.87 -6.70
C ASP A 158 -22.67 -3.07 -7.44
N PRO A 159 -21.70 -3.79 -6.86
CA PRO A 159 -21.08 -4.94 -7.53
C PRO A 159 -22.05 -6.10 -7.75
N LEU A 160 -23.00 -6.33 -6.83
CA LEU A 160 -24.03 -7.37 -6.95
C LEU A 160 -25.04 -7.06 -8.05
N LEU A 161 -25.37 -5.77 -8.22
CA LEU A 161 -26.27 -5.30 -9.26
C LEU A 161 -25.59 -5.37 -10.63
N GLU A 162 -24.35 -4.90 -10.74
CA GLU A 162 -23.55 -4.94 -11.98
C GLU A 162 -23.31 -6.37 -12.48
N SER A 163 -23.13 -7.31 -11.55
CA SER A 163 -22.97 -8.74 -11.86
C SER A 163 -24.29 -9.48 -12.09
N GLY A 164 -25.44 -8.80 -11.94
CA GLY A 164 -26.77 -9.40 -12.13
C GLY A 164 -27.17 -10.43 -11.07
N ILE A 165 -26.47 -10.47 -9.93
CA ILE A 165 -26.73 -11.42 -8.83
C ILE A 165 -28.01 -11.04 -8.08
N ILE A 166 -28.36 -9.75 -8.04
CA ILE A 166 -29.55 -9.23 -7.38
C ILE A 166 -30.25 -8.18 -8.23
N ALA A 167 -31.58 -8.15 -8.19
CA ALA A 167 -32.35 -7.13 -8.87
C ALA A 167 -32.39 -5.83 -8.07
N ASN A 168 -32.41 -4.69 -8.78
CA ASN A 168 -32.54 -3.37 -8.15
C ASN A 168 -33.77 -3.26 -7.24
N ARG A 169 -34.89 -3.91 -7.60
CA ARG A 169 -36.10 -3.97 -6.77
C ARG A 169 -35.82 -4.58 -5.39
N ASP A 170 -35.05 -5.65 -5.32
CA ASP A 170 -34.73 -6.33 -4.07
C ASP A 170 -33.77 -5.50 -3.20
N LEU A 171 -32.83 -4.79 -3.84
CA LEU A 171 -31.95 -3.85 -3.16
C LEU A 171 -32.74 -2.70 -2.52
N VAL A 172 -33.71 -2.12 -3.22
CA VAL A 172 -34.56 -1.05 -2.67
C VAL A 172 -35.33 -1.56 -1.44
N VAL A 173 -35.92 -2.75 -1.51
CA VAL A 173 -36.65 -3.34 -0.36
C VAL A 173 -35.70 -3.58 0.83
N LYS A 174 -34.50 -4.11 0.57
CA LYS A 174 -33.47 -4.33 1.61
C LYS A 174 -33.03 -3.01 2.25
N PHE A 175 -32.81 -1.98 1.44
CA PHE A 175 -32.39 -0.65 1.90
C PHE A 175 -33.45 0.00 2.80
N LEU A 176 -34.70 0.05 2.33
CA LEU A 176 -35.82 0.62 3.08
C LEU A 176 -36.08 -0.13 4.39
N GLY A 177 -35.86 -1.45 4.41
CA GLY A 177 -35.96 -2.25 5.62
C GLY A 177 -34.97 -1.87 6.74
N GLY A 178 -33.91 -1.12 6.45
CA GLY A 178 -32.97 -0.59 7.44
C GLY A 178 -33.36 0.77 8.05
N LEU A 179 -34.39 1.41 7.52
CA LEU A 179 -34.85 2.74 7.92
C LEU A 179 -36.08 2.64 8.84
N LYS A 180 -36.31 3.66 9.68
CA LYS A 180 -37.57 3.76 10.44
C LYS A 180 -38.76 3.96 9.48
N THR A 181 -39.94 3.48 9.86
CA THR A 181 -41.18 3.61 9.08
C THR A 181 -41.59 5.06 8.80
N SER A 182 -41.11 6.01 9.60
CA SER A 182 -41.34 7.45 9.47
C SER A 182 -40.12 8.24 8.95
N PHE A 183 -39.29 7.62 8.11
CA PHE A 183 -38.07 8.22 7.55
C PHE A 183 -38.34 9.48 6.72
#